data_AF-A0A1M5GCR1-F1
#
_entry.id   AF-A0A1M5GCR1-F1
#
_cell.length_a   1.000
_cell.length_b   1.000
_cell.length_c   1.000
_cell.angle_alpha   90.00
_cell.angle_beta   90.00
_cell.angle_gamma   90.00
#
_symmetry.space_group_name_H-M   'P 1'
#
loop_
_entity.id
_entity.type
_entity.pdbx_description
1 polymer ?
#
loop_
_entity_poly.entity_id
_entity_poly.type
_entity_poly.pdbx_seq_one_letter_code
_entity_poly.pdbx_strand_id
1 'polypeptide(L)'
;MHFKKFLAPVMGPLALSLAFGLAACGDDSSSGTPDPVVDPGTTVPVDPGTTIPTDPGTTTPSDPGTTVPVDPGTTTPTDPGTTTPTINPGTPWTSPVALATSANPAYSANVYGLWKPSHFATLEDELVYYSSSAADFADIFTAQYLPAGRVLWSNQNTGYYKQSCLNKDSDVANMKYRGCTVSEGVGYGMLLTYFNGDDDAFVRIWNYSRAFRDYYGVDLTPWITFSFAKKVDYTSATDADLDIATALVLMYYKTGSAAYLNDALRIMKAIWDLEINKTSLLIYSGDDDMWQGDDPVYNLSYFSPVALRLFAKVDTDPSHNWTGVLDAMYTYMTTVQNAGTGVFPDWSNSAGVAVDPDNGSAAKTYWTFNKESVRIPWRIAWDYYWFQDERALAILTKLNTFISGKSGGDPSSNALMVNYSWDPAKSDAASTGTATPSHWLGAWCVTGFGSNPTWVTACTDLFNTRTPANTGSSYFTDILMGIYSALLNGNFVRPF
;
A
#
# COMPACT_ATOMS: atom_id res chain seq x y z
N MET A 1 -45.64 33.24 -45.46
CA MET A 1 -44.20 33.55 -45.67
C MET A 1 -43.62 33.91 -44.31
N HIS A 2 -42.87 33.01 -43.65
CA HIS A 2 -41.39 32.88 -43.74
C HIS A 2 -40.69 34.12 -43.13
N PHE A 3 -39.82 34.09 -42.10
CA PHE A 3 -39.03 33.04 -41.45
C PHE A 3 -38.65 33.53 -40.03
N LYS A 4 -38.64 32.64 -39.03
CA LYS A 4 -37.95 32.83 -37.73
C LYS A 4 -36.44 32.66 -37.95
N LYS A 5 -35.60 33.51 -37.35
CA LYS A 5 -34.17 33.22 -37.12
C LYS A 5 -33.87 33.29 -35.62
N PHE A 6 -33.42 32.15 -35.10
CA PHE A 6 -32.87 31.94 -33.77
C PHE A 6 -31.48 32.56 -33.65
N LEU A 7 -31.20 33.21 -32.52
CA LEU A 7 -29.84 33.46 -32.03
C LEU A 7 -29.42 32.26 -31.18
N ALA A 8 -28.27 31.67 -31.52
CA ALA A 8 -27.61 30.61 -30.78
C ALA A 8 -26.77 31.21 -29.64
N PRO A 9 -26.69 30.56 -28.46
CA PRO A 9 -25.67 30.89 -27.46
C PRO A 9 -24.35 30.18 -27.78
N VAL A 10 -23.27 30.89 -27.53
CA VAL A 10 -21.88 30.41 -27.58
C VAL A 10 -21.69 29.37 -26.48
N MET A 11 -21.48 28.10 -26.85
CA MET A 11 -20.98 27.07 -25.94
C MET A 11 -19.45 27.15 -25.90
N GLY A 12 -18.90 27.45 -24.72
CA GLY A 12 -17.51 27.13 -24.40
C GLY A 12 -17.33 25.62 -24.23
N PRO A 13 -16.10 25.10 -24.33
CA PRO A 13 -15.85 23.67 -24.23
C PRO A 13 -16.20 23.18 -22.81
N LEU A 14 -17.21 22.31 -22.70
CA LEU A 14 -17.39 21.47 -21.53
C LEU A 14 -16.20 20.51 -21.48
N ALA A 15 -15.27 20.74 -20.55
CA ALA A 15 -14.38 19.69 -20.08
C ALA A 15 -15.23 18.68 -19.32
N LEU A 16 -15.47 17.53 -19.94
CA LEU A 16 -16.16 16.40 -19.34
C LEU A 16 -15.13 15.67 -18.46
N SER A 17 -15.04 16.07 -17.19
CA SER A 17 -14.30 15.31 -16.18
C SER A 17 -15.04 13.99 -15.98
N LEU A 18 -14.49 12.89 -16.49
CA LEU A 18 -14.90 11.55 -16.10
C LEU A 18 -14.56 11.39 -14.62
N ALA A 19 -15.58 11.45 -13.76
CA ALA A 19 -15.44 11.11 -12.35
C ALA A 19 -15.16 9.59 -12.25
N PHE A 20 -13.92 9.22 -11.99
CA PHE A 20 -13.51 7.85 -11.69
C PHE A 20 -13.90 7.54 -10.24
N GLY A 21 -14.83 6.60 -10.04
CA GLY A 21 -15.21 6.16 -8.69
C GLY A 21 -14.13 5.25 -8.11
N LEU A 22 -13.26 5.78 -7.26
CA LEU A 22 -12.15 5.07 -6.63
C LEU A 22 -12.57 4.49 -5.27
N ALA A 23 -13.04 3.24 -5.21
CA ALA A 23 -13.39 2.61 -3.94
C ALA A 23 -12.13 2.25 -3.13
N ALA A 24 -11.93 2.89 -1.97
CA ALA A 24 -10.86 2.59 -1.01
C ALA A 24 -10.93 1.15 -0.46
N CYS A 25 -9.81 0.75 0.16
CA CYS A 25 -9.57 -0.63 0.56
C CYS A 25 -10.66 -1.15 1.52
N GLY A 26 -11.34 -2.21 1.09
CA GLY A 26 -12.14 -3.06 1.96
C GLY A 26 -13.66 -2.92 1.86
N ASP A 27 -14.22 -2.11 0.96
CA ASP A 27 -15.68 -2.10 0.76
C ASP A 27 -16.19 -3.28 -0.09
N ASP A 28 -16.40 -4.43 0.55
CA ASP A 28 -17.10 -5.57 -0.05
C ASP A 28 -18.64 -5.34 -0.12
N SER A 29 -19.17 -4.16 0.24
CA SER A 29 -20.60 -3.96 0.52
C SER A 29 -21.34 -2.87 -0.27
N SER A 30 -20.71 -2.13 -1.19
CA SER A 30 -21.44 -1.12 -1.98
C SER A 30 -22.38 -1.75 -3.02
N SER A 31 -23.67 -1.79 -2.69
CA SER A 31 -24.77 -1.96 -3.63
C SER A 31 -25.10 -0.60 -4.28
N GLY A 32 -24.24 -0.12 -5.19
CA GLY A 32 -24.54 1.01 -6.07
C GLY A 32 -25.06 0.51 -7.42
N THR A 33 -26.26 0.90 -7.83
CA THR A 33 -26.78 0.64 -9.18
C THR A 33 -26.01 1.45 -10.21
N PRO A 34 -25.45 0.86 -11.28
CA PRO A 34 -24.84 1.62 -12.36
C PRO A 34 -25.93 2.21 -13.26
N ASP A 35 -25.83 3.51 -13.56
CA ASP A 35 -26.55 4.11 -14.68
C ASP A 35 -26.02 3.55 -16.02
N PRO A 36 -26.86 3.48 -17.07
CA PRO A 36 -26.55 2.73 -18.28
C PRO A 36 -25.50 3.45 -19.15
N VAL A 37 -24.41 2.74 -19.46
CA VAL A 37 -23.40 3.17 -20.43
C VAL A 37 -23.99 3.08 -21.85
N VAL A 38 -24.04 4.21 -22.54
CA VAL A 38 -24.37 4.32 -23.97
C VAL A 38 -23.07 4.22 -24.78
N ASP A 39 -23.03 3.27 -25.71
CA ASP A 39 -21.95 3.04 -26.68
C ASP A 39 -21.96 4.09 -27.81
N PRO A 40 -20.84 4.79 -28.10
CA PRO A 40 -20.67 5.48 -29.36
C PRO A 40 -19.50 4.88 -30.18
N GLY A 41 -19.86 3.97 -31.09
CA GLY A 41 -19.69 4.15 -32.54
C GLY A 41 -18.31 4.60 -33.06
N THR A 42 -17.66 3.66 -33.76
CA THR A 42 -16.44 3.82 -34.55
C THR A 42 -16.49 4.97 -35.58
N THR A 43 -15.54 5.91 -35.47
CA THR A 43 -15.14 6.77 -36.60
C THR A 43 -13.62 6.80 -36.72
N VAL A 44 -13.13 6.49 -37.92
CA VAL A 44 -11.71 6.44 -38.31
C VAL A 44 -11.27 7.85 -38.73
N PRO A 45 -10.20 8.44 -38.18
CA PRO A 45 -9.64 9.68 -38.68
C PRO A 45 -8.78 9.45 -39.93
N VAL A 46 -8.97 10.32 -40.93
CA VAL A 46 -8.22 10.38 -42.18
C VAL A 46 -6.96 11.24 -41.99
N ASP A 47 -5.83 10.73 -42.46
CA ASP A 47 -4.49 11.33 -42.51
C ASP A 47 -4.43 12.58 -43.43
N PRO A 48 -3.88 13.72 -42.97
CA PRO A 48 -3.42 14.78 -43.83
C PRO A 48 -1.88 14.89 -43.85
N GLY A 49 -1.27 14.31 -44.88
CA GLY A 49 -0.42 15.06 -45.81
C GLY A 49 1.00 15.44 -45.36
N THR A 50 1.95 14.64 -45.84
CA THR A 50 3.38 14.94 -46.07
C THR A 50 3.76 16.39 -46.40
N THR A 51 4.79 16.90 -45.73
CA THR A 51 5.78 17.82 -46.31
C THR A 51 7.19 17.48 -45.83
N ILE A 52 8.11 17.28 -46.76
CA ILE A 52 9.53 16.98 -46.56
C ILE A 52 10.32 18.29 -46.65
N PRO A 53 11.16 18.63 -45.65
CA PRO A 53 12.25 19.57 -45.82
C PRO A 53 13.59 18.87 -46.05
N THR A 54 14.34 19.45 -46.98
CA THR A 54 15.62 19.01 -47.56
C THR A 54 16.84 19.10 -46.63
N ASP A 55 17.74 18.12 -46.80
CA ASP A 55 19.09 17.98 -46.24
C ASP A 55 20.06 19.09 -46.71
N PRO A 56 20.83 19.72 -45.81
CA PRO A 56 22.06 20.42 -46.16
C PRO A 56 23.31 19.70 -45.62
N GLY A 57 24.00 19.00 -46.52
CA GLY A 57 25.45 19.14 -46.70
C GLY A 57 26.35 18.30 -45.80
N THR A 58 26.82 17.20 -46.39
CA THR A 58 27.99 16.43 -45.95
C THR A 58 29.29 17.25 -46.11
N THR A 59 30.06 17.42 -45.04
CA THR A 59 31.49 17.75 -45.11
C THR A 59 32.28 16.70 -44.33
N THR A 60 33.22 16.07 -45.02
CA THR A 60 34.14 15.05 -44.53
C THR A 60 35.37 15.68 -43.88
N PRO A 61 35.74 15.31 -42.64
CA PRO A 61 37.08 15.53 -42.13
C PRO A 61 38.00 14.35 -42.45
N SER A 62 39.20 14.66 -42.91
CA SER A 62 40.28 13.76 -43.30
C SER A 62 40.90 13.01 -42.11
N ASP A 63 41.26 11.75 -42.36
CA ASP A 63 41.99 10.82 -41.50
C ASP A 63 43.47 11.22 -41.31
N PRO A 64 43.98 11.31 -40.06
CA PRO A 64 45.40 11.24 -39.77
C PRO A 64 45.74 9.94 -39.01
N GLY A 65 46.24 8.96 -39.75
CA GLY A 65 47.47 8.23 -39.40
C GLY A 65 47.43 7.33 -38.17
N THR A 66 47.43 6.03 -38.44
CA THR A 66 47.73 4.94 -37.51
C THR A 66 49.15 5.04 -36.92
N THR A 67 49.25 5.17 -35.60
CA THR A 67 50.41 4.72 -34.82
C THR A 67 49.93 3.91 -33.63
N VAL A 68 50.35 2.64 -33.55
CA VAL A 68 50.02 1.67 -32.51
C VAL A 68 50.78 2.00 -31.22
N PRO A 69 50.10 2.25 -30.07
CA PRO A 69 50.75 2.25 -28.77
C PRO A 69 50.75 0.84 -28.16
N VAL A 70 51.91 0.47 -27.61
CA VAL A 70 52.17 -0.78 -26.90
C VAL A 70 51.43 -0.81 -25.55
N ASP A 71 50.84 -1.98 -25.25
CA ASP A 71 50.08 -2.35 -24.05
C ASP A 71 50.85 -2.09 -22.73
N PRO A 72 50.36 -1.20 -21.85
CA PRO A 72 50.71 -1.20 -20.44
C PRO A 72 49.65 -1.96 -19.64
N GLY A 73 50.04 -3.15 -19.21
CA GLY A 73 49.40 -4.04 -18.22
C GLY A 73 48.08 -3.59 -17.57
N THR A 74 47.10 -4.48 -17.66
CA THR A 74 45.85 -4.50 -16.92
C THR A 74 46.05 -4.31 -15.41
N THR A 75 45.90 -3.09 -14.93
CA THR A 75 45.43 -2.81 -13.57
C THR A 75 43.99 -2.35 -13.67
N THR A 76 43.06 -3.22 -13.26
CA THR A 76 41.66 -2.89 -13.04
C THR A 76 41.54 -1.63 -12.16
N PRO A 77 40.80 -0.60 -12.58
CA PRO A 77 40.46 0.51 -11.69
C PRO A 77 39.62 -0.04 -10.54
N THR A 78 40.12 0.04 -9.31
CA THR A 78 39.31 -0.14 -8.10
C THR A 78 38.30 0.98 -8.03
N ASP A 79 37.02 0.61 -8.12
CA ASP A 79 35.85 1.44 -7.80
C ASP A 79 36.05 2.12 -6.43
N PRO A 80 35.86 3.44 -6.30
CA PRO A 80 35.89 4.11 -5.00
C PRO A 80 34.65 3.71 -4.19
N GLY A 81 34.75 2.57 -3.51
CA GLY A 81 34.04 2.21 -2.29
C GLY A 81 32.61 2.74 -2.15
N THR A 82 31.66 2.09 -2.82
CA THR A 82 30.33 1.96 -2.21
C THR A 82 30.52 0.95 -1.08
N THR A 83 30.70 1.42 0.16
CA THR A 83 30.68 0.52 1.31
C THR A 83 29.26 -0.05 1.39
N THR A 84 29.05 -1.26 0.85
CA THR A 84 27.95 -2.12 1.27
C THR A 84 27.97 -2.07 2.80
N PRO A 85 26.88 -1.70 3.48
CA PRO A 85 26.83 -1.80 4.93
C PRO A 85 27.15 -3.25 5.26
N THR A 86 28.37 -3.51 5.74
CA THR A 86 28.66 -4.77 6.39
C THR A 86 27.75 -4.77 7.60
N ILE A 87 26.66 -5.54 7.53
CA ILE A 87 25.94 -5.95 8.71
C ILE A 87 26.96 -6.77 9.48
N ASN A 88 27.65 -6.10 10.38
CA ASN A 88 28.28 -6.77 11.49
C ASN A 88 27.12 -7.55 12.12
N PRO A 89 27.20 -8.89 12.28
CA PRO A 89 26.21 -9.63 13.07
C PRO A 89 26.42 -9.29 14.55
N GLY A 90 26.44 -7.99 14.85
CA GLY A 90 26.40 -7.43 16.18
C GLY A 90 25.18 -8.01 16.87
N THR A 91 25.28 -8.03 18.20
CA THR A 91 24.26 -8.47 19.15
C THR A 91 22.86 -8.56 18.52
N PRO A 92 22.26 -9.77 18.48
CA PRO A 92 20.91 -9.96 17.96
C PRO A 92 19.99 -8.86 18.48
N TRP A 93 19.23 -8.24 17.59
CA TRP A 93 18.35 -7.16 17.97
C TRP A 93 17.39 -7.63 19.08
N THR A 94 17.47 -6.96 20.21
CA THR A 94 16.53 -7.16 21.32
C THR A 94 15.53 -6.03 21.31
N SER A 95 14.24 -6.37 21.30
CA SER A 95 13.20 -5.37 21.41
C SER A 95 13.42 -4.50 22.66
N PRO A 96 13.45 -3.16 22.52
CA PRO A 96 13.53 -2.28 23.65
C PRO A 96 12.13 -2.04 24.27
N VAL A 97 11.06 -2.54 23.65
CA VAL A 97 9.69 -2.55 24.16
C VAL A 97 9.38 -3.93 24.73
N ALA A 98 8.93 -3.96 25.99
CA ALA A 98 8.52 -5.20 26.63
C ALA A 98 7.23 -5.74 25.98
N LEU A 99 7.29 -6.98 25.50
CA LEU A 99 6.15 -7.72 24.98
C LEU A 99 5.51 -8.58 26.09
N ALA A 100 4.35 -9.17 25.81
CA ALA A 100 3.72 -10.16 26.68
C ALA A 100 4.67 -11.34 26.93
N THR A 101 4.61 -11.96 28.11
CA THR A 101 5.43 -13.15 28.41
C THR A 101 5.08 -14.35 27.53
N SER A 102 3.89 -14.36 26.95
CA SER A 102 3.40 -15.36 25.98
C SER A 102 3.82 -15.06 24.54
N ALA A 103 4.40 -13.89 24.27
CA ALA A 103 4.82 -13.49 22.93
C ALA A 103 5.85 -14.50 22.39
N ASN A 104 5.53 -15.11 21.24
CA ASN A 104 6.36 -16.13 20.63
C ASN A 104 6.21 -16.10 19.10
N PRO A 105 7.31 -15.92 18.34
CA PRO A 105 7.28 -15.90 16.88
C PRO A 105 6.60 -17.11 16.22
N ALA A 106 6.50 -18.25 16.90
CA ALA A 106 5.77 -19.42 16.43
C ALA A 106 4.27 -19.14 16.17
N TYR A 107 3.64 -18.21 16.91
CA TYR A 107 2.25 -17.80 16.63
C TYR A 107 2.15 -17.07 15.29
N SER A 108 3.08 -16.15 14.99
CA SER A 108 3.15 -15.48 13.69
C SER A 108 3.35 -16.49 12.56
N ALA A 109 4.31 -17.42 12.73
CA ALA A 109 4.60 -18.45 11.74
C ALA A 109 3.38 -19.36 11.47
N ASN A 110 2.62 -19.73 12.51
CA ASN A 110 1.39 -20.50 12.37
C ASN A 110 0.30 -19.72 11.62
N VAL A 111 0.08 -18.45 11.97
CA VAL A 111 -0.88 -17.59 11.26
C VAL A 111 -0.50 -17.46 9.78
N TYR A 112 0.78 -17.24 9.47
CA TYR A 112 1.27 -17.18 8.10
C TYR A 112 1.07 -18.49 7.34
N GLY A 113 1.39 -19.64 7.96
CA GLY A 113 1.20 -20.96 7.36
C GLY A 113 -0.27 -21.28 7.06
N LEU A 114 -1.20 -20.74 7.84
CA LEU A 114 -2.64 -20.82 7.57
C LEU A 114 -3.12 -19.82 6.52
N TRP A 115 -2.54 -18.62 6.47
CA TRP A 115 -2.91 -17.56 5.53
C TRP A 115 -2.48 -17.87 4.09
N LYS A 116 -1.22 -18.31 3.90
CA LYS A 116 -0.59 -18.44 2.58
C LYS A 116 -1.41 -19.29 1.59
N PRO A 117 -1.91 -20.49 1.94
CA PRO A 117 -2.66 -21.31 0.99
C PRO A 117 -4.00 -20.70 0.50
N SER A 118 -4.56 -19.74 1.25
CA SER A 118 -5.88 -19.13 0.94
C SER A 118 -5.76 -17.78 0.22
N HIS A 119 -4.63 -17.10 0.39
CA HIS A 119 -4.46 -15.70 0.01
C HIS A 119 -3.24 -15.43 -0.88
N PHE A 120 -2.44 -16.44 -1.22
CA PHE A 120 -1.33 -16.31 -2.15
C PHE A 120 -1.48 -17.32 -3.29
N ALA A 121 -1.20 -16.88 -4.51
CA ALA A 121 -1.18 -17.74 -5.70
C ALA A 121 0.07 -17.46 -6.54
N THR A 122 0.66 -18.52 -7.07
CA THR A 122 1.76 -18.39 -8.04
C THR A 122 1.21 -18.19 -9.45
N LEU A 123 2.04 -17.66 -10.35
CA LEU A 123 1.68 -17.58 -11.77
C LEU A 123 1.38 -18.97 -12.34
N GLU A 124 2.16 -19.97 -11.94
CA GLU A 124 2.01 -21.35 -12.41
C GLU A 124 0.68 -21.97 -11.93
N ASP A 125 0.29 -21.72 -10.69
CA ASP A 125 -1.01 -22.15 -10.16
C ASP A 125 -2.17 -21.48 -10.92
N GLU A 126 -2.04 -20.18 -11.22
CA GLU A 126 -3.10 -19.42 -11.89
C GLU A 126 -3.28 -19.75 -13.36
N LEU A 127 -2.23 -20.21 -14.07
CA LEU A 127 -2.37 -20.73 -15.42
C LEU A 127 -3.32 -21.94 -15.51
N VAL A 128 -3.50 -22.68 -14.42
CA VAL A 128 -4.49 -23.77 -14.34
C VAL A 128 -5.92 -23.23 -14.35
N TYR A 129 -6.15 -22.09 -13.70
CA TYR A 129 -7.49 -21.50 -13.52
C TYR A 129 -7.86 -20.49 -14.61
N TYR A 130 -6.87 -19.82 -15.19
CA TYR A 130 -7.00 -18.74 -16.14
C TYR A 130 -6.25 -19.05 -17.44
N SER A 131 -6.41 -20.29 -17.93
CA SER A 131 -5.71 -20.78 -19.13
C SER A 131 -5.95 -19.93 -20.39
N SER A 132 -7.13 -19.29 -20.51
CA SER A 132 -7.42 -18.35 -21.61
C SER A 132 -6.57 -17.08 -21.57
N SER A 133 -5.98 -16.73 -20.42
CA SER A 133 -5.10 -15.58 -20.22
C SER A 133 -3.62 -15.92 -20.29
N ALA A 134 -3.24 -17.15 -20.68
CA ALA A 134 -1.84 -17.57 -20.73
C ALA A 134 -0.97 -16.69 -21.64
N ALA A 135 -1.52 -16.20 -22.76
CA ALA A 135 -0.82 -15.28 -23.64
C ALA A 135 -0.62 -13.90 -22.99
N ASP A 136 -1.65 -13.37 -22.33
CA ASP A 136 -1.57 -12.10 -21.60
C ASP A 136 -0.54 -12.19 -20.46
N PHE A 137 -0.50 -13.33 -19.75
CA PHE A 137 0.46 -13.55 -18.69
C PHE A 137 1.89 -13.55 -19.24
N ALA A 138 2.14 -14.25 -20.35
CA ALA A 138 3.46 -14.31 -20.97
C ALA A 138 3.94 -12.96 -21.54
N ASP A 139 3.01 -12.08 -21.93
CA ASP A 139 3.32 -10.74 -22.44
C ASP A 139 3.90 -9.83 -21.35
N ILE A 140 3.32 -9.89 -20.14
CA ILE A 140 3.78 -9.10 -18.99
C ILE A 140 4.93 -9.79 -18.25
N PHE A 141 4.81 -11.11 -18.02
CA PHE A 141 5.72 -11.90 -17.19
C PHE A 141 6.74 -12.66 -18.03
N THR A 142 7.59 -11.91 -18.73
CA THR A 142 8.75 -12.46 -19.44
C THR A 142 9.76 -13.09 -18.48
N ALA A 143 10.74 -13.82 -19.01
CA ALA A 143 11.69 -14.61 -18.22
C ALA A 143 12.39 -13.85 -17.08
N GLN A 144 12.58 -12.53 -17.21
CA GLN A 144 13.21 -11.69 -16.18
C GLN A 144 12.32 -11.43 -14.95
N TYR A 145 11.02 -11.67 -15.06
CA TYR A 145 10.03 -11.49 -13.99
C TYR A 145 9.50 -12.83 -13.47
N LEU A 146 10.15 -13.94 -13.81
CA LEU A 146 9.85 -15.25 -13.25
C LEU A 146 10.88 -15.62 -12.17
N PRO A 147 10.47 -16.29 -11.09
CA PRO A 147 9.10 -16.70 -10.76
C PRO A 147 8.23 -15.52 -10.30
N ALA A 148 6.91 -15.61 -10.48
CA ALA A 148 5.95 -14.58 -10.04
C ALA A 148 4.84 -15.16 -9.16
N GLY A 149 4.23 -14.29 -8.36
CA GLY A 149 3.13 -14.65 -7.47
C GLY A 149 2.41 -13.41 -6.97
N ARG A 150 1.13 -13.55 -6.63
CA ARG A 150 0.29 -12.42 -6.21
C ARG A 150 -0.48 -12.75 -4.95
N VAL A 151 -0.91 -11.69 -4.27
CA VAL A 151 -1.86 -11.80 -3.17
C VAL A 151 -3.28 -11.76 -3.73
N LEU A 152 -4.09 -12.75 -3.37
CA LEU A 152 -5.49 -12.84 -3.76
C LEU A 152 -6.32 -11.88 -2.91
N TRP A 153 -6.93 -10.89 -3.56
CA TRP A 153 -7.83 -9.95 -2.88
C TRP A 153 -9.15 -10.62 -2.45
N SER A 154 -10.07 -9.81 -1.91
CA SER A 154 -11.42 -10.23 -1.54
C SER A 154 -12.26 -10.59 -2.77
N ASN A 155 -13.27 -11.41 -2.52
CA ASN A 155 -14.29 -11.77 -3.48
C ASN A 155 -15.12 -10.53 -3.87
N GLN A 156 -14.94 -10.07 -5.11
CA GLN A 156 -15.65 -8.92 -5.69
C GLN A 156 -17.01 -9.36 -6.27
N ASN A 157 -17.88 -9.93 -5.43
CA ASN A 157 -19.23 -10.37 -5.83
C ASN A 157 -20.22 -9.21 -6.02
N THR A 158 -19.91 -8.05 -5.45
CA THR A 158 -20.68 -6.80 -5.41
C THR A 158 -19.71 -5.62 -5.55
N GLY A 159 -20.22 -4.40 -5.58
CA GLY A 159 -19.38 -3.21 -5.66
C GLY A 159 -18.87 -2.87 -7.06
N TYR A 160 -18.17 -1.75 -7.11
CA TYR A 160 -17.68 -1.10 -8.33
C TYR A 160 -16.77 -2.02 -9.16
N TYR A 161 -15.85 -2.74 -8.51
CA TYR A 161 -14.87 -3.58 -9.20
C TYR A 161 -15.36 -4.99 -9.55
N LYS A 162 -16.61 -5.35 -9.24
CA LYS A 162 -17.16 -6.69 -9.52
C LYS A 162 -16.90 -7.16 -10.94
N GLN A 163 -17.20 -6.32 -11.93
CA GLN A 163 -17.07 -6.73 -13.34
C GLN A 163 -15.62 -6.78 -13.80
N SER A 164 -14.78 -5.88 -13.29
CA SER A 164 -13.36 -5.83 -13.60
C SER A 164 -12.55 -6.96 -12.96
N CYS A 165 -13.01 -7.47 -11.83
CA CYS A 165 -12.36 -8.54 -11.06
C CYS A 165 -13.00 -9.92 -11.25
N LEU A 166 -13.99 -10.03 -12.13
CA LEU A 166 -14.65 -11.27 -12.50
C LEU A 166 -13.93 -11.94 -13.67
N ASN A 167 -13.47 -13.16 -13.47
CA ASN A 167 -13.13 -14.04 -14.58
C ASN A 167 -14.38 -14.84 -15.01
N LYS A 168 -14.90 -14.55 -16.20
CA LYS A 168 -16.10 -15.22 -16.73
C LYS A 168 -15.84 -16.66 -17.20
N ASP A 169 -14.59 -17.00 -17.45
CA ASP A 169 -14.14 -18.25 -18.08
C ASP A 169 -13.63 -19.28 -17.04
N SER A 170 -13.44 -18.87 -15.78
CA SER A 170 -13.05 -19.77 -14.70
C SER A 170 -14.24 -20.53 -14.12
N ASP A 171 -14.20 -21.87 -14.22
CA ASP A 171 -15.15 -22.78 -13.57
C ASP A 171 -14.85 -23.01 -12.08
N VAL A 172 -13.71 -22.52 -11.59
CA VAL A 172 -13.32 -22.59 -10.18
C VAL A 172 -14.04 -21.50 -9.39
N ALA A 173 -15.09 -21.90 -8.66
CA ALA A 173 -16.04 -20.98 -8.04
C ALA A 173 -15.41 -19.93 -7.09
N ASN A 174 -14.36 -20.30 -6.34
CA ASN A 174 -13.67 -19.38 -5.43
C ASN A 174 -12.71 -18.42 -6.15
N MET A 175 -12.19 -18.77 -7.33
CA MET A 175 -11.30 -17.91 -8.13
C MET A 175 -12.07 -17.01 -9.10
N LYS A 176 -13.32 -17.35 -9.43
CA LYS A 176 -14.17 -16.59 -10.34
C LYS A 176 -14.26 -15.10 -10.01
N TYR A 177 -14.34 -14.77 -8.73
CA TYR A 177 -14.53 -13.39 -8.26
C TYR A 177 -13.34 -12.85 -7.47
N ARG A 178 -12.21 -13.56 -7.50
CA ARG A 178 -10.95 -13.17 -6.85
C ARG A 178 -9.87 -12.88 -7.89
N GLY A 179 -10.27 -12.43 -9.08
CA GLY A 179 -9.37 -12.17 -10.19
C GLY A 179 -8.40 -11.03 -9.91
N CYS A 180 -8.76 -10.09 -9.04
CA CYS A 180 -7.90 -8.93 -8.76
C CYS A 180 -6.91 -9.13 -7.62
N THR A 181 -5.84 -8.36 -7.67
CA THR A 181 -5.01 -7.99 -6.53
C THR A 181 -5.02 -6.47 -6.39
N VAL A 182 -4.74 -5.99 -5.19
CA VAL A 182 -4.55 -4.56 -4.90
C VAL A 182 -3.09 -4.35 -4.51
N SER A 183 -2.50 -3.20 -4.86
CA SER A 183 -1.13 -2.83 -4.49
C SER A 183 -0.92 -2.92 -2.97
N GLU A 184 -1.94 -2.59 -2.16
CA GLU A 184 -1.92 -2.80 -0.71
C GLU A 184 -1.57 -4.25 -0.34
N GLY A 185 -2.19 -5.21 -1.02
CA GLY A 185 -1.93 -6.64 -0.83
C GLY A 185 -0.53 -7.03 -1.28
N VAL A 186 0.02 -6.37 -2.30
CA VAL A 186 1.42 -6.52 -2.72
C VAL A 186 2.35 -6.05 -1.60
N GLY A 187 2.16 -4.83 -1.08
CA GLY A 187 2.96 -4.26 0.01
C GLY A 187 2.89 -5.10 1.30
N TYR A 188 1.68 -5.41 1.77
CA TYR A 188 1.47 -6.27 2.94
C TYR A 188 2.02 -7.68 2.72
N GLY A 189 1.84 -8.25 1.53
CA GLY A 189 2.37 -9.56 1.17
C GLY A 189 3.89 -9.60 1.24
N MET A 190 4.58 -8.56 0.74
CA MET A 190 6.04 -8.46 0.84
C MET A 190 6.50 -8.32 2.29
N LEU A 191 5.84 -7.50 3.11
CA LEU A 191 6.18 -7.39 4.54
C LEU A 191 5.93 -8.71 5.29
N LEU A 192 4.79 -9.34 5.05
CA LEU A 192 4.39 -10.57 5.74
C LEU A 192 5.34 -11.73 5.38
N THR A 193 5.71 -11.87 4.10
CA THR A 193 6.67 -12.89 3.65
C THR A 193 8.07 -12.61 4.20
N TYR A 194 8.54 -11.36 4.19
CA TYR A 194 9.82 -10.97 4.78
C TYR A 194 9.92 -11.36 6.26
N PHE A 195 8.95 -10.95 7.08
CA PHE A 195 9.00 -11.21 8.52
C PHE A 195 8.83 -12.69 8.87
N ASN A 196 8.17 -13.49 8.02
CA ASN A 196 8.09 -14.94 8.22
C ASN A 196 9.26 -15.72 7.56
N GLY A 197 10.22 -15.02 6.95
CA GLY A 197 11.40 -15.63 6.34
C GLY A 197 11.13 -16.41 5.04
N ASP A 198 10.03 -16.10 4.34
CA ASP A 198 9.63 -16.78 3.11
C ASP A 198 10.15 -16.02 1.87
N ASP A 199 11.44 -16.22 1.58
CA ASP A 199 12.14 -15.49 0.52
C ASP A 199 11.62 -15.82 -0.90
N ASP A 200 11.11 -17.04 -1.13
CA ASP A 200 10.51 -17.42 -2.42
C ASP A 200 9.21 -16.63 -2.68
N ALA A 201 8.29 -16.61 -1.71
CA ALA A 201 7.06 -15.83 -1.85
C ALA A 201 7.35 -14.33 -1.94
N PHE A 202 8.35 -13.82 -1.20
CA PHE A 202 8.78 -12.43 -1.32
C PHE A 202 9.22 -12.10 -2.74
N VAL A 203 10.14 -12.88 -3.33
CA VAL A 203 10.67 -12.63 -4.68
C VAL A 203 9.55 -12.70 -5.72
N ARG A 204 8.61 -13.63 -5.56
CA ARG A 204 7.44 -13.77 -6.44
C ARG A 204 6.54 -12.53 -6.45
N ILE A 205 6.25 -11.96 -5.27
CA ILE A 205 5.44 -10.75 -5.14
C ILE A 205 6.21 -9.52 -5.61
N TRP A 206 7.51 -9.45 -5.35
CA TRP A 206 8.38 -8.40 -5.89
C TRP A 206 8.37 -8.41 -7.42
N ASN A 207 8.56 -9.59 -8.02
CA ASN A 207 8.52 -9.79 -9.47
C ASN A 207 7.16 -9.40 -10.07
N TYR A 208 6.06 -9.70 -9.36
CA TYR A 208 4.73 -9.20 -9.72
C TYR A 208 4.66 -7.69 -9.84
N SER A 209 5.11 -7.01 -8.79
CA SER A 209 5.12 -5.55 -8.67
C SER A 209 5.92 -4.92 -9.82
N ARG A 210 7.18 -5.32 -10.00
CA ARG A 210 8.08 -4.76 -11.03
C ARG A 210 7.65 -5.07 -12.46
N ALA A 211 7.07 -6.25 -12.73
CA ALA A 211 6.63 -6.61 -14.08
C ALA A 211 5.54 -5.66 -14.57
N PHE A 212 4.54 -5.39 -13.73
CA PHE A 212 3.46 -4.46 -14.07
C PHE A 212 3.95 -3.02 -14.22
N ARG A 213 4.84 -2.57 -13.33
CA ARG A 213 5.46 -1.24 -13.42
C ARG A 213 6.21 -1.05 -14.73
N ASP A 214 7.10 -1.99 -15.06
CA ASP A 214 7.93 -1.93 -16.25
C ASP A 214 7.10 -2.06 -17.53
N TYR A 215 6.10 -2.95 -17.56
CA TYR A 215 5.22 -3.13 -18.71
C TYR A 215 4.41 -1.86 -19.04
N TYR A 216 3.93 -1.15 -18.01
CA TYR A 216 3.15 0.08 -18.19
C TYR A 216 3.98 1.37 -18.18
N GLY A 217 5.30 1.28 -17.99
CA GLY A 217 6.18 2.44 -17.96
C GLY A 217 5.89 3.39 -16.80
N VAL A 218 5.52 2.83 -15.64
CA VAL A 218 5.25 3.57 -14.39
C VAL A 218 6.22 3.15 -13.29
N ASP A 219 6.43 4.01 -12.30
CA ASP A 219 7.36 3.76 -11.18
C ASP A 219 6.66 3.39 -9.87
N LEU A 220 5.35 3.60 -9.78
CA LEU A 220 4.48 3.16 -8.68
C LEU A 220 3.65 1.96 -9.13
N THR A 221 3.32 1.08 -8.19
CA THR A 221 2.61 -0.15 -8.53
C THR A 221 1.13 0.17 -8.78
N PRO A 222 0.57 -0.19 -9.95
CA PRO A 222 -0.84 0.06 -10.25
C PRO A 222 -1.73 -0.46 -9.12
N TRP A 223 -2.65 0.37 -8.64
CA TRP A 223 -3.50 0.05 -7.50
C TRP A 223 -4.20 -1.28 -7.75
N ILE A 224 -4.88 -1.46 -8.88
CA ILE A 224 -5.61 -2.71 -9.13
C ILE A 224 -5.13 -3.37 -10.41
N THR A 225 -4.80 -4.65 -10.30
CA THR A 225 -4.46 -5.51 -11.43
C THR A 225 -5.33 -6.75 -11.44
N PHE A 226 -5.65 -7.24 -12.63
CA PHE A 226 -6.36 -8.48 -12.85
C PHE A 226 -5.37 -9.62 -13.09
N SER A 227 -5.22 -10.48 -12.09
CA SER A 227 -4.38 -11.67 -12.13
C SER A 227 -2.98 -11.28 -12.64
N PHE A 228 -2.39 -12.05 -13.55
CA PHE A 228 -1.12 -11.75 -14.21
C PHE A 228 -1.32 -11.13 -15.60
N ALA A 229 -2.53 -10.72 -15.96
CA ALA A 229 -2.89 -10.37 -17.35
C ALA A 229 -2.88 -8.87 -17.65
N LYS A 230 -3.35 -8.02 -16.74
CA LYS A 230 -3.52 -6.58 -17.03
C LYS A 230 -3.73 -5.74 -15.78
N LYS A 231 -3.55 -4.43 -15.91
CA LYS A 231 -4.09 -3.47 -14.95
C LYS A 231 -5.61 -3.31 -15.10
N VAL A 232 -6.25 -3.00 -13.98
CA VAL A 232 -7.65 -2.58 -13.86
C VAL A 232 -7.70 -1.08 -13.56
N ASP A 233 -6.85 -0.62 -12.65
CA ASP A 233 -6.65 0.79 -12.31
C ASP A 233 -5.16 1.10 -12.36
N TYR A 234 -4.79 2.24 -12.95
CA TYR A 234 -3.41 2.65 -13.16
C TYR A 234 -2.90 3.62 -12.09
N THR A 235 -3.79 4.20 -11.30
CA THR A 235 -3.45 5.10 -10.20
C THR A 235 -2.69 4.35 -9.12
N SER A 236 -1.91 5.05 -8.32
CA SER A 236 -1.21 4.51 -7.17
C SER A 236 -2.07 4.56 -5.90
N ALA A 237 -1.59 3.86 -4.87
CA ALA A 237 -2.09 4.01 -3.50
C ALA A 237 -0.88 4.08 -2.58
N THR A 238 -0.67 5.25 -1.98
CA THR A 238 0.61 5.59 -1.35
C THR A 238 0.97 4.69 -0.17
N ASP A 239 0.00 4.12 0.54
CA ASP A 239 0.28 3.13 1.58
C ASP A 239 1.00 1.89 1.03
N ALA A 240 0.57 1.41 -0.13
CA ALA A 240 1.17 0.27 -0.80
C ALA A 240 2.60 0.56 -1.25
N ASP A 241 2.83 1.71 -1.90
CA ASP A 241 4.13 2.06 -2.43
C ASP A 241 5.15 2.28 -1.30
N LEU A 242 4.74 2.90 -0.19
CA LEU A 242 5.52 2.98 1.04
C LEU A 242 5.91 1.60 1.57
N ASP A 243 4.99 0.63 1.57
CA ASP A 243 5.25 -0.73 2.05
C ASP A 243 6.12 -1.56 1.12
N ILE A 244 5.93 -1.45 -0.19
CA ILE A 244 6.75 -2.12 -1.20
C ILE A 244 8.20 -1.63 -1.09
N ALA A 245 8.42 -0.31 -1.10
CA ALA A 245 9.75 0.27 -0.95
C ALA A 245 10.37 -0.09 0.42
N THR A 246 9.59 -0.06 1.50
CA THR A 246 10.04 -0.51 2.83
C THR A 246 10.51 -1.96 2.81
N ALA A 247 9.71 -2.87 2.27
CA ALA A 247 10.03 -4.28 2.20
C ALA A 247 11.31 -4.55 1.38
N LEU A 248 11.51 -3.79 0.29
CA LEU A 248 12.74 -3.84 -0.51
C LEU A 248 13.97 -3.34 0.25
N VAL A 249 13.86 -2.23 0.99
CA VAL A 249 14.95 -1.75 1.86
C VAL A 249 15.30 -2.78 2.93
N LEU A 250 14.29 -3.41 3.55
CA LEU A 250 14.51 -4.49 4.52
C LEU A 250 15.21 -5.69 3.88
N MET A 251 14.81 -6.09 2.68
CA MET A 251 15.43 -7.19 1.94
C MET A 251 16.86 -6.85 1.49
N TYR A 252 17.15 -5.58 1.17
CA TYR A 252 18.50 -5.09 0.94
C TYR A 252 19.37 -5.27 2.18
N TYR A 253 18.90 -4.85 3.37
CA TYR A 253 19.66 -5.10 4.59
C TYR A 253 19.84 -6.60 4.83
N LYS A 254 18.79 -7.41 4.69
CA LYS A 254 18.90 -8.87 4.89
C LYS A 254 19.93 -9.54 3.97
N THR A 255 20.03 -9.13 2.72
CA THR A 255 20.77 -9.87 1.68
C THR A 255 22.04 -9.20 1.17
N GLY A 256 22.16 -7.87 1.34
CA GLY A 256 23.20 -7.05 0.69
C GLY A 256 22.99 -6.84 -0.81
N SER A 257 21.89 -7.29 -1.41
CA SER A 257 21.66 -7.20 -2.86
C SER A 257 21.23 -5.81 -3.29
N ALA A 258 22.07 -5.14 -4.08
CA ALA A 258 21.81 -3.82 -4.64
C ALA A 258 20.56 -3.77 -5.54
N ALA A 259 20.10 -4.91 -6.09
CA ALA A 259 18.89 -4.95 -6.90
C ALA A 259 17.64 -4.52 -6.12
N TYR A 260 17.54 -4.90 -4.84
CA TYR A 260 16.44 -4.45 -3.98
C TYR A 260 16.54 -2.97 -3.65
N LEU A 261 17.75 -2.49 -3.34
CA LEU A 261 17.96 -1.07 -3.03
C LEU A 261 17.67 -0.18 -4.24
N ASN A 262 18.15 -0.56 -5.44
CA ASN A 262 17.93 0.23 -6.65
C ASN A 262 16.45 0.33 -6.99
N ASP A 263 15.69 -0.76 -6.87
CA ASP A 263 14.24 -0.73 -7.10
C ASP A 263 13.51 0.06 -5.99
N ALA A 264 13.94 -0.05 -4.73
CA ALA A 264 13.42 0.78 -3.64
C ALA A 264 13.63 2.28 -3.91
N LEU A 265 14.84 2.69 -4.30
CA LEU A 265 15.17 4.09 -4.60
C LEU A 265 14.36 4.63 -5.78
N ARG A 266 14.08 3.79 -6.79
CA ARG A 266 13.19 4.15 -7.91
C ARG A 266 11.77 4.46 -7.43
N ILE A 267 11.19 3.58 -6.61
CA ILE A 267 9.85 3.78 -6.04
C ILE A 267 9.85 4.99 -5.10
N MET A 268 10.85 5.13 -4.23
CA MET A 268 10.97 6.25 -3.29
C MET A 268 11.03 7.61 -4.00
N LYS A 269 11.75 7.70 -5.12
CA LYS A 269 11.75 8.89 -5.95
C LYS A 269 10.36 9.20 -6.49
N ALA A 270 9.62 8.19 -6.97
CA ALA A 270 8.26 8.38 -7.45
C ALA A 270 7.28 8.77 -6.33
N ILE A 271 7.37 8.15 -5.15
CA ILE A 271 6.62 8.56 -3.94
C ILE A 271 6.92 10.02 -3.64
N TRP A 272 8.20 10.43 -3.65
CA TRP A 272 8.55 11.82 -3.45
C TRP A 272 7.86 12.69 -4.49
N ASP A 273 8.10 12.46 -5.78
CA ASP A 273 7.62 13.35 -6.84
C ASP A 273 6.09 13.45 -6.94
N LEU A 274 5.37 12.34 -6.68
CA LEU A 274 3.95 12.21 -6.98
C LEU A 274 3.05 12.16 -5.73
N GLU A 275 3.55 11.67 -4.60
CA GLU A 275 2.71 11.32 -3.45
C GLU A 275 3.02 12.11 -2.17
N ILE A 276 3.96 13.07 -2.23
CA ILE A 276 4.28 13.96 -1.12
C ILE A 276 3.93 15.41 -1.49
N ASN A 277 3.05 16.02 -0.71
CA ASN A 277 2.77 17.46 -0.81
C ASN A 277 4.03 18.26 -0.44
N LYS A 278 4.65 18.96 -1.40
CA LYS A 278 5.91 19.68 -1.18
C LYS A 278 5.81 20.89 -0.27
N THR A 279 4.59 21.39 -0.03
CA THR A 279 4.36 22.56 0.82
C THR A 279 4.10 22.14 2.27
N SER A 280 3.17 21.21 2.47
CA SER A 280 2.77 20.75 3.82
C SER A 280 3.62 19.59 4.33
N LEU A 281 4.32 18.88 3.45
CA LEU A 281 5.00 17.60 3.69
C LEU A 281 4.05 16.49 4.18
N LEU A 282 2.75 16.63 3.94
CA LEU A 282 1.79 15.56 4.16
C LEU A 282 1.80 14.57 2.99
N ILE A 283 1.47 13.32 3.30
CA ILE A 283 1.45 12.20 2.36
C ILE A 283 0.09 12.17 1.67
N TYR A 284 0.05 12.36 0.35
CA TYR A 284 -1.18 12.21 -0.43
C TYR A 284 -1.70 10.76 -0.40
N SER A 285 -2.94 10.56 -0.81
CA SER A 285 -3.56 9.22 -0.82
C SER A 285 -3.38 8.48 -2.14
N GLY A 286 -2.62 9.04 -3.07
CA GLY A 286 -2.27 8.46 -4.36
C GLY A 286 -1.71 9.53 -5.29
N ASP A 287 -1.31 9.12 -6.48
CA ASP A 287 -0.75 9.99 -7.52
C ASP A 287 -1.79 10.71 -8.40
N ASP A 288 -3.07 10.32 -8.31
CA ASP A 288 -4.14 10.98 -9.07
C ASP A 288 -4.40 12.43 -8.62
N ASP A 289 -4.74 13.29 -9.58
CA ASP A 289 -5.03 14.71 -9.37
C ASP A 289 -6.11 14.95 -8.30
N MET A 290 -7.06 14.02 -8.10
CA MET A 290 -8.08 14.15 -7.06
C MET A 290 -7.50 14.25 -5.64
N TRP A 291 -6.30 13.70 -5.42
CA TRP A 291 -5.62 13.74 -4.12
C TRP A 291 -4.77 14.98 -3.93
N GLN A 292 -4.51 15.74 -5.00
CA GLN A 292 -3.53 16.83 -5.04
C GLN A 292 -4.15 18.21 -5.29
N GLY A 293 -5.48 18.31 -5.29
CA GLY A 293 -6.22 19.57 -5.48
C GLY A 293 -6.01 20.59 -4.36
N ASP A 294 -6.76 21.70 -4.42
CA ASP A 294 -6.64 22.82 -3.46
C ASP A 294 -6.97 22.40 -2.01
N ASP A 295 -7.85 21.41 -1.84
CA ASP A 295 -8.26 20.83 -0.55
C ASP A 295 -8.00 19.31 -0.52
N PRO A 296 -6.73 18.86 -0.39
CA PRO A 296 -6.41 17.44 -0.36
C PRO A 296 -7.10 16.73 0.80
N VAL A 297 -7.61 15.52 0.51
CA VAL A 297 -8.15 14.59 1.50
C VAL A 297 -7.10 13.53 1.79
N TYR A 298 -6.77 13.38 3.07
CA TYR A 298 -5.71 12.51 3.56
C TYR A 298 -6.26 11.30 4.29
N ASN A 299 -5.60 10.17 4.07
CA ASN A 299 -5.78 8.95 4.83
C ASN A 299 -4.68 8.79 5.88
N LEU A 300 -5.04 8.80 7.15
CA LEU A 300 -4.06 8.71 8.25
C LEU A 300 -3.39 7.34 8.35
N SER A 301 -4.00 6.26 7.85
CA SER A 301 -3.34 4.95 7.86
C SER A 301 -2.21 4.81 6.85
N TYR A 302 -2.06 5.79 5.95
CA TYR A 302 -0.99 5.82 4.96
C TYR A 302 0.32 6.34 5.59
N PHE A 303 0.24 6.94 6.78
CA PHE A 303 1.43 7.29 7.53
C PHE A 303 2.19 6.03 7.96
N SER A 304 3.33 5.76 7.32
CA SER A 304 4.27 4.72 7.70
C SER A 304 5.58 5.35 8.22
N PRO A 305 5.71 5.59 9.53
CA PRO A 305 6.89 6.27 10.08
C PRO A 305 8.18 5.48 9.85
N VAL A 306 8.11 4.14 9.93
CA VAL A 306 9.24 3.25 9.67
C VAL A 306 9.73 3.38 8.22
N ALA A 307 8.81 3.50 7.25
CA ALA A 307 9.18 3.75 5.85
C ALA A 307 10.01 5.03 5.75
N LEU A 308 9.52 6.15 6.29
CA LEU A 308 10.19 7.45 6.22
C LEU A 308 11.57 7.44 6.90
N ARG A 309 11.73 6.73 8.02
CA ARG A 309 13.03 6.57 8.68
C ARG A 309 14.01 5.74 7.86
N LEU A 310 13.53 4.67 7.25
CA LEU A 310 14.36 3.84 6.36
C LEU A 310 14.75 4.61 5.11
N PHE A 311 13.82 5.39 4.55
CA PHE A 311 14.05 6.22 3.37
C PHE A 311 15.10 7.29 3.66
N ALA A 312 14.94 8.04 4.76
CA ALA A 312 15.95 9.00 5.23
C ALA A 312 17.34 8.39 5.46
N LYS A 313 17.41 7.07 5.69
CA LYS A 313 18.67 6.35 5.90
C LYS A 313 19.35 5.93 4.60
N VAL A 314 18.59 5.61 3.56
CA VAL A 314 19.14 5.01 2.31
C VAL A 314 19.07 5.94 1.10
N ASP A 315 18.19 6.93 1.13
CA ASP A 315 18.11 7.96 0.09
C ASP A 315 19.18 9.03 0.31
N THR A 316 20.05 9.21 -0.67
CA THR A 316 21.12 10.21 -0.62
C THR A 316 20.76 11.49 -1.37
N ASP A 317 19.58 11.59 -1.98
CA ASP A 317 19.13 12.83 -2.64
C ASP A 317 18.80 13.90 -1.58
N PRO A 318 19.56 15.00 -1.50
CA PRO A 318 19.34 16.02 -0.46
C PRO A 318 18.06 16.84 -0.68
N SER A 319 17.39 16.71 -1.83
CA SER A 319 16.10 17.34 -2.08
C SER A 319 14.94 16.60 -1.43
N HIS A 320 15.14 15.34 -1.02
CA HIS A 320 14.13 14.51 -0.39
C HIS A 320 14.16 14.63 1.14
N ASN A 321 13.33 15.52 1.68
CA ASN A 321 13.20 15.75 3.13
C ASN A 321 12.26 14.74 3.83
N TRP A 322 12.65 13.46 3.85
CA TRP A 322 11.88 12.39 4.49
C TRP A 322 11.69 12.59 6.01
N THR A 323 12.68 13.17 6.70
CA THR A 323 12.54 13.54 8.12
C THR A 323 11.49 14.64 8.33
N GLY A 324 11.43 15.62 7.43
CA GLY A 324 10.39 16.64 7.46
C GLY A 324 8.98 16.07 7.25
N VAL A 325 8.82 15.09 6.35
CA VAL A 325 7.55 14.35 6.18
C VAL A 325 7.18 13.62 7.46
N LEU A 326 8.14 12.94 8.10
CA LEU A 326 7.92 12.24 9.37
C LEU A 326 7.41 13.19 10.47
N ASP A 327 8.05 14.35 10.60
CA ASP A 327 7.70 15.35 11.61
C ASP A 327 6.35 16.02 11.33
N ALA A 328 6.07 16.34 10.06
CA ALA A 328 4.80 16.89 9.62
C ALA A 328 3.64 15.91 9.87
N MET A 329 3.82 14.63 9.54
CA MET A 329 2.79 13.61 9.76
C MET A 329 2.52 13.33 11.24
N TYR A 330 3.54 13.29 12.11
CA TYR A 330 3.28 13.18 13.56
C TYR A 330 2.54 14.40 14.13
N THR A 331 2.88 15.60 13.64
CA THR A 331 2.16 16.82 14.00
C THR A 331 0.70 16.74 13.54
N TYR A 332 0.46 16.30 12.31
CA TYR A 332 -0.87 16.12 11.73
C TYR A 332 -1.71 15.10 12.49
N MET A 333 -1.14 13.93 12.81
CA MET A 333 -1.77 12.91 13.65
C MET A 333 -2.24 13.48 14.99
N THR A 334 -1.40 14.28 15.65
CA THR A 334 -1.73 14.93 16.92
C THR A 334 -2.86 15.94 16.76
N THR A 335 -2.84 16.75 15.70
CA THR A 335 -3.92 17.68 15.36
C THR A 335 -5.25 16.95 15.21
N VAL A 336 -5.28 15.85 14.44
CA VAL A 336 -6.50 15.06 14.23
C VAL A 336 -7.01 14.47 15.55
N GLN A 337 -6.17 13.84 16.37
CA GLN A 337 -6.64 13.28 17.65
C GLN A 337 -7.17 14.35 18.61
N ASN A 338 -6.62 15.57 18.57
CA ASN A 338 -7.02 16.66 19.46
C ASN A 338 -8.31 17.36 19.00
N ALA A 339 -8.62 17.30 17.70
CA ALA A 339 -9.84 17.86 17.14
C ALA A 339 -11.09 16.98 17.38
N GLY A 340 -10.92 15.70 17.72
CA GLY A 340 -12.01 14.75 17.93
C GLY A 340 -12.03 14.06 19.30
N THR A 341 -12.60 12.87 19.35
CA THR A 341 -12.75 12.04 20.57
C THR A 341 -11.46 11.35 21.02
N GLY A 342 -10.37 11.48 20.26
CA GLY A 342 -9.07 10.87 20.51
C GLY A 342 -8.75 9.62 19.69
N VAL A 343 -9.76 9.03 19.03
CA VAL A 343 -9.53 8.09 17.92
C VAL A 343 -9.25 8.86 16.62
N PHE A 344 -9.09 8.16 15.50
CA PHE A 344 -8.89 8.75 14.18
C PHE A 344 -10.12 8.50 13.29
N PRO A 345 -10.46 9.45 12.39
CA PRO A 345 -11.37 9.19 11.29
C PRO A 345 -10.62 8.47 10.16
N ASP A 346 -11.33 7.72 9.32
CA ASP A 346 -10.72 7.09 8.15
C ASP A 346 -10.14 8.13 7.17
N TRP A 347 -10.78 9.30 7.06
CA TRP A 347 -10.36 10.36 6.14
C TRP A 347 -10.46 11.74 6.78
N SER A 348 -9.54 12.63 6.46
CA SER A 348 -9.49 14.00 7.00
C SER A 348 -8.84 14.98 6.03
N ASN A 349 -9.21 16.26 6.13
CA ASN A 349 -8.53 17.34 5.40
C ASN A 349 -7.27 17.80 6.14
N SER A 350 -6.47 18.66 5.51
CA SER A 350 -5.23 19.21 6.10
C SER A 350 -5.39 19.91 7.46
N ALA A 351 -6.59 20.40 7.79
CA ALA A 351 -6.91 20.99 9.09
C ALA A 351 -7.19 19.94 10.20
N GLY A 352 -7.16 18.65 9.83
CA GLY A 352 -7.40 17.52 10.70
C GLY A 352 -8.88 17.26 10.99
N VAL A 353 -9.79 17.76 10.14
CA VAL A 353 -11.23 17.56 10.25
C VAL A 353 -11.65 16.40 9.37
N ALA A 354 -12.50 15.50 9.87
CA ALA A 354 -13.03 14.39 9.08
C ALA A 354 -13.82 14.88 7.86
N VAL A 355 -13.49 14.38 6.68
CA VAL A 355 -14.16 14.71 5.41
C VAL A 355 -14.37 13.45 4.57
N ASP A 356 -15.42 13.45 3.76
CA ASP A 356 -15.69 12.35 2.82
C ASP A 356 -14.77 12.50 1.60
N PRO A 357 -13.94 11.50 1.25
CA PRO A 357 -13.23 11.53 -0.02
C PRO A 357 -14.23 11.41 -1.18
N ASP A 358 -14.05 12.20 -2.24
CA ASP A 358 -14.91 12.16 -3.45
C ASP A 358 -14.57 10.95 -4.34
N ASN A 359 -14.49 9.77 -3.73
CA ASN A 359 -14.13 8.50 -4.36
C ASN A 359 -15.19 7.41 -4.12
N GLY A 360 -16.21 7.72 -3.30
CA GLY A 360 -17.33 6.84 -3.00
C GLY A 360 -17.01 5.73 -1.99
N SER A 361 -15.84 5.75 -1.34
CA SER A 361 -15.39 4.67 -0.46
C SER A 361 -15.96 4.72 0.95
N ALA A 362 -16.25 5.93 1.44
CA ALA A 362 -16.47 6.16 2.87
C ALA A 362 -17.65 7.10 3.16
N ALA A 363 -18.58 7.28 2.22
CA ALA A 363 -19.70 8.23 2.30
C ALA A 363 -20.54 8.17 3.59
N LYS A 364 -20.50 7.04 4.31
CA LYS A 364 -21.23 6.82 5.57
C LYS A 364 -20.33 6.48 6.75
N THR A 365 -19.02 6.50 6.58
CA THR A 365 -18.05 6.00 7.57
C THR A 365 -16.78 6.82 7.68
N TYR A 366 -16.55 7.83 6.84
CA TYR A 366 -15.30 8.58 6.78
C TYR A 366 -14.85 9.20 8.12
N TRP A 367 -15.80 9.50 9.02
CA TRP A 367 -15.54 10.08 10.34
C TRP A 367 -15.35 9.06 11.45
N THR A 368 -15.30 7.77 11.15
CA THR A 368 -15.22 6.69 12.15
C THR A 368 -13.84 6.05 12.13
N PHE A 369 -13.39 5.57 13.29
CA PHE A 369 -12.28 4.63 13.39
C PHE A 369 -12.75 3.30 12.80
N ASN A 370 -12.44 3.05 11.53
CA ASN A 370 -13.01 1.94 10.78
C ASN A 370 -11.95 1.33 9.83
N LYS A 371 -12.28 1.04 8.57
CA LYS A 371 -11.44 0.19 7.70
C LYS A 371 -10.09 0.81 7.37
N GLU A 372 -9.99 2.12 7.31
CA GLU A 372 -8.70 2.81 7.17
C GLU A 372 -7.99 2.86 8.52
N SER A 373 -8.64 3.48 9.50
CA SER A 373 -8.02 3.82 10.79
C SER A 373 -7.55 2.61 11.59
N VAL A 374 -8.13 1.42 11.38
CA VAL A 374 -7.71 0.18 12.03
C VAL A 374 -6.24 -0.18 11.75
N ARG A 375 -5.63 0.35 10.70
CA ARG A 375 -4.21 0.12 10.37
C ARG A 375 -3.26 1.05 11.13
N ILE A 376 -3.75 2.20 11.58
CA ILE A 376 -2.95 3.23 12.27
C ILE A 376 -2.20 2.66 13.48
N PRO A 377 -2.81 1.89 14.40
CA PRO A 377 -2.10 1.37 15.57
C PRO A 377 -0.90 0.51 15.20
N TRP A 378 -0.98 -0.32 14.16
CA TRP A 378 0.18 -1.08 13.66
C TRP A 378 1.31 -0.15 13.19
N ARG A 379 1.00 0.82 12.32
CA ARG A 379 2.00 1.75 11.76
C ARG A 379 2.79 2.44 12.85
N ILE A 380 2.08 2.98 13.84
CA ILE A 380 2.67 3.74 14.94
C ILE A 380 3.36 2.83 15.97
N ALA A 381 2.78 1.68 16.28
CA ALA A 381 3.40 0.72 17.20
C ALA A 381 4.70 0.15 16.63
N TRP A 382 4.79 -0.09 15.32
CA TRP A 382 6.03 -0.52 14.68
C TRP A 382 7.13 0.53 14.86
N ASP A 383 6.83 1.81 14.65
CA ASP A 383 7.83 2.87 14.86
C ASP A 383 8.32 2.91 16.31
N TYR A 384 7.39 2.91 17.26
CA TYR A 384 7.75 2.90 18.68
C TYR A 384 8.56 1.66 19.06
N TYR A 385 8.19 0.49 18.52
CA TYR A 385 8.87 -0.78 18.73
C TYR A 385 10.34 -0.76 18.28
N TRP A 386 10.66 -0.06 17.20
CA TRP A 386 12.02 0.01 16.65
C TRP A 386 12.84 1.22 17.12
N PHE A 387 12.18 2.34 17.38
CA PHE A 387 12.84 3.64 17.54
C PHE A 387 12.45 4.39 18.82
N GLN A 388 11.45 3.91 19.56
CA GLN A 388 10.99 4.50 20.82
C GLN A 388 10.64 6.00 20.72
N ASP A 389 10.14 6.46 19.57
CA ASP A 389 9.76 7.87 19.39
C ASP A 389 8.62 8.24 20.34
N GLU A 390 8.82 9.26 21.16
CA GLU A 390 7.86 9.70 22.16
C GLU A 390 6.53 10.18 21.53
N ARG A 391 6.56 10.65 20.28
CA ARG A 391 5.34 11.04 19.54
C ARG A 391 4.51 9.83 19.19
N ALA A 392 5.15 8.71 18.84
CA ALA A 392 4.46 7.45 18.63
C ALA A 392 3.84 6.93 19.93
N LEU A 393 4.60 6.98 21.04
CA LEU A 393 4.09 6.62 22.37
C LEU A 393 2.87 7.45 22.78
N ALA A 394 2.88 8.75 22.52
CA ALA A 394 1.77 9.64 22.86
C ALA A 394 0.48 9.26 22.11
N ILE A 395 0.57 9.01 20.80
CA ILE A 395 -0.56 8.58 19.96
C ILE A 395 -1.13 7.24 20.47
N LEU A 396 -0.27 6.25 20.68
CA LEU A 396 -0.65 4.91 21.15
C LEU A 396 -1.31 4.98 22.54
N THR A 397 -0.73 5.75 23.46
CA THR A 397 -1.26 5.92 24.82
C THR A 397 -2.65 6.56 24.81
N LYS A 398 -2.90 7.54 23.94
CA LYS A 398 -4.22 8.16 23.79
C LYS A 398 -5.26 7.18 23.27
N LEU A 399 -4.91 6.39 22.25
CA LEU A 399 -5.77 5.31 21.74
C LEU A 399 -6.02 4.23 22.79
N ASN A 400 -4.99 3.82 23.52
CA ASN A 400 -5.11 2.79 24.56
C ASN A 400 -6.02 3.25 25.69
N THR A 401 -5.82 4.47 26.19
CA THR A 401 -6.65 5.06 27.25
C THR A 401 -8.12 5.10 26.84
N PHE A 402 -8.38 5.48 25.58
CA PHE A 402 -9.74 5.47 25.03
C PHE A 402 -10.34 4.06 25.06
N ILE A 403 -9.68 3.07 24.45
CA ILE A 403 -10.27 1.73 24.33
C ILE A 403 -10.34 1.00 25.66
N SER A 404 -9.32 1.12 26.51
CA SER A 404 -9.31 0.51 27.85
C SER A 404 -10.40 1.12 28.73
N GLY A 405 -10.68 2.43 28.57
CA GLY A 405 -11.80 3.08 29.24
C GLY A 405 -13.15 2.53 28.78
N LYS A 406 -13.35 2.39 27.46
CA LYS A 406 -14.58 1.84 26.88
C LYS A 406 -14.83 0.37 27.24
N SER A 407 -13.76 -0.42 27.36
CA SER A 407 -13.85 -1.85 27.66
C SER A 407 -13.81 -2.18 29.15
N GLY A 408 -13.55 -1.20 30.03
CA GLY A 408 -13.28 -1.45 31.44
C GLY A 408 -11.97 -2.21 31.68
N GLY A 409 -11.02 -2.12 30.75
CA GLY A 409 -9.73 -2.83 30.78
C GLY A 409 -9.79 -4.28 30.29
N ASP A 410 -10.94 -4.75 29.79
CA ASP A 410 -11.13 -6.12 29.32
C ASP A 410 -10.98 -6.22 27.78
N PRO A 411 -9.89 -6.84 27.26
CA PRO A 411 -9.70 -7.00 25.81
C PRO A 411 -10.68 -8.01 25.17
N SER A 412 -11.47 -8.75 25.95
CA SER A 412 -12.54 -9.61 25.44
C SER A 412 -13.88 -8.88 25.23
N SER A 413 -13.97 -7.63 25.68
CA SER A 413 -15.19 -6.83 25.59
C SER A 413 -15.61 -6.55 24.15
N ASN A 414 -16.92 -6.50 23.92
CA ASN A 414 -17.52 -6.06 22.66
C ASN A 414 -17.28 -4.56 22.36
N ALA A 415 -16.69 -3.80 23.28
CA ALA A 415 -16.21 -2.45 23.00
C ALA A 415 -15.20 -2.42 21.83
N LEU A 416 -14.38 -3.46 21.68
CA LEU A 416 -13.30 -3.47 20.68
C LEU A 416 -13.81 -3.64 19.23
N MET A 417 -15.08 -4.01 19.03
CA MET A 417 -15.67 -4.12 17.68
C MET A 417 -16.49 -2.90 17.27
N VAL A 418 -16.58 -1.88 18.12
CA VAL A 418 -17.34 -0.66 17.82
C VAL A 418 -16.53 0.22 16.88
N ASN A 419 -17.20 0.71 15.83
CA ASN A 419 -16.65 1.71 14.93
C ASN A 419 -16.88 3.09 15.56
N TYR A 420 -15.93 3.50 16.39
CA TYR A 420 -16.04 4.71 17.19
C TYR A 420 -15.99 5.97 16.32
N SER A 421 -16.86 6.93 16.62
CA SER A 421 -16.85 8.23 15.96
C SER A 421 -15.64 9.05 16.42
N TRP A 422 -14.89 9.59 15.46
CA TRP A 422 -13.93 10.67 15.73
C TRP A 422 -14.66 11.97 16.08
N ASP A 423 -15.80 12.23 15.44
CA ASP A 423 -16.59 13.44 15.63
C ASP A 423 -17.48 13.30 16.88
N PRO A 424 -17.29 14.11 17.94
CA PRO A 424 -18.09 14.02 19.17
C PRO A 424 -19.57 14.40 18.96
N ALA A 425 -19.92 15.05 17.84
CA ALA A 425 -21.31 15.36 17.49
C ALA A 425 -22.01 14.21 16.75
N LYS A 426 -21.28 13.20 16.30
CA LYS A 426 -21.83 12.02 15.61
C LYS A 426 -21.81 10.79 16.51
N SER A 427 -22.80 9.93 16.34
CA SER A 427 -22.87 8.66 17.05
C SER A 427 -21.81 7.67 16.57
N ASP A 428 -21.32 6.84 17.48
CA ASP A 428 -20.59 5.63 17.14
C ASP A 428 -21.44 4.77 16.19
N ALA A 429 -20.80 4.17 15.17
CA ALA A 429 -21.50 3.26 14.29
C ALA A 429 -21.71 1.91 14.99
N ALA A 430 -22.93 1.37 14.88
CA ALA A 430 -23.31 0.12 15.53
C ALA A 430 -22.41 -1.03 15.07
N SER A 431 -21.92 -1.84 16.01
CA SER A 431 -21.24 -3.07 15.64
C SER A 431 -22.24 -4.04 15.03
N THR A 432 -21.88 -4.64 13.91
CA THR A 432 -22.72 -5.61 13.17
C THR A 432 -22.35 -7.06 13.47
N GLY A 433 -21.33 -7.29 14.32
CA GLY A 433 -20.76 -8.59 14.61
C GLY A 433 -21.15 -9.16 15.99
N THR A 434 -20.97 -10.47 16.14
CA THR A 434 -21.13 -11.19 17.42
C THR A 434 -19.80 -11.38 18.17
N ALA A 435 -18.66 -11.06 17.52
CA ALA A 435 -17.32 -11.15 18.09
C ALA A 435 -16.40 -10.12 17.44
N THR A 436 -15.36 -9.69 18.18
CA THR A 436 -14.38 -8.72 17.68
C THR A 436 -13.54 -9.33 16.55
N PRO A 437 -13.55 -8.74 15.35
CA PRO A 437 -12.71 -9.21 14.25
C PRO A 437 -11.22 -9.14 14.59
N SER A 438 -10.43 -10.12 14.13
CA SER A 438 -9.02 -10.26 14.53
C SER A 438 -8.19 -8.99 14.28
N HIS A 439 -8.33 -8.35 13.12
CA HIS A 439 -7.63 -7.10 12.83
C HIS A 439 -8.00 -5.92 13.76
N TRP A 440 -9.23 -5.83 14.27
CA TRP A 440 -9.64 -4.81 15.24
C TRP A 440 -9.02 -5.12 16.60
N LEU A 441 -9.08 -6.40 17.01
CA LEU A 441 -8.44 -6.84 18.24
C LEU A 441 -6.94 -6.55 18.22
N GLY A 442 -6.25 -6.93 17.15
CA GLY A 442 -4.81 -6.70 16.98
C GLY A 442 -4.44 -5.22 17.03
N ALA A 443 -5.22 -4.37 16.34
CA ALA A 443 -5.07 -2.92 16.37
C ALA A 443 -5.15 -2.37 17.78
N TRP A 444 -6.18 -2.77 18.55
CA TRP A 444 -6.30 -2.34 19.94
C TRP A 444 -5.23 -2.94 20.86
N CYS A 445 -4.77 -4.17 20.63
CA CYS A 445 -3.71 -4.78 21.44
C CYS A 445 -2.42 -3.96 21.40
N VAL A 446 -1.96 -3.57 20.20
CA VAL A 446 -0.68 -2.86 20.04
C VAL A 446 -0.71 -1.42 20.58
N THR A 447 -1.89 -0.83 20.82
CA THR A 447 -1.98 0.51 21.44
C THR A 447 -1.36 0.57 22.84
N GLY A 448 -1.30 -0.55 23.57
CA GLY A 448 -0.73 -0.58 24.92
C GLY A 448 0.80 -0.60 24.95
N PHE A 449 1.47 -0.65 23.79
CA PHE A 449 2.94 -0.71 23.72
C PHE A 449 3.56 0.51 24.44
N GLY A 450 4.45 0.23 25.39
CA GLY A 450 5.17 1.26 26.16
C GLY A 450 4.40 1.86 27.35
N SER A 451 3.06 1.76 27.41
CA SER A 451 2.27 2.44 28.44
C SER A 451 1.34 1.54 29.26
N ASN A 452 0.94 0.37 28.76
CA ASN A 452 -0.02 -0.50 29.43
C ASN A 452 0.34 -1.99 29.31
N PRO A 453 1.34 -2.48 30.06
CA PRO A 453 1.82 -3.86 29.96
C PRO A 453 0.77 -4.91 30.35
N THR A 454 -0.16 -4.59 31.27
CA THR A 454 -1.26 -5.48 31.65
C THR A 454 -2.23 -5.69 30.50
N TRP A 455 -2.60 -4.62 29.80
CA TRP A 455 -3.41 -4.70 28.57
C TRP A 455 -2.71 -5.50 27.49
N VAL A 456 -1.44 -5.19 27.20
CA VAL A 456 -0.66 -5.89 26.17
C VAL A 456 -0.61 -7.38 26.45
N THR A 457 -0.37 -7.78 27.71
CA THR A 457 -0.33 -9.19 28.10
C THR A 457 -1.66 -9.88 27.85
N ALA A 458 -2.75 -9.38 28.44
CA ALA A 458 -4.08 -10.00 28.32
C ALA A 458 -4.59 -10.01 26.87
N CYS A 459 -4.33 -8.94 26.12
CA CYS A 459 -4.76 -8.81 24.73
C CYS A 459 -3.96 -9.73 23.80
N THR A 460 -2.64 -9.85 24.01
CA THR A 460 -1.79 -10.78 23.23
C THR A 460 -2.18 -12.23 23.50
N ASP A 461 -2.45 -12.60 24.76
CA ASP A 461 -2.93 -13.93 25.11
C ASP A 461 -4.22 -14.28 24.37
N LEU A 462 -5.19 -13.36 24.35
CA LEU A 462 -6.45 -13.52 23.62
C LEU A 462 -6.22 -13.58 22.10
N PHE A 463 -5.38 -12.70 21.55
CA PHE A 463 -5.10 -12.63 20.13
C PHE A 463 -4.43 -13.92 19.62
N ASN A 464 -3.52 -14.50 20.41
CA ASN A 464 -2.82 -15.75 20.09
C ASN A 464 -3.75 -16.99 20.04
N THR A 465 -5.00 -16.88 20.49
CA THR A 465 -6.03 -17.94 20.31
C THR A 465 -6.75 -17.87 18.96
N ARG A 466 -6.59 -16.78 18.21
CA ARG A 466 -7.30 -16.56 16.95
C ARG A 466 -6.61 -17.30 15.81
N THR A 467 -7.40 -17.65 14.79
CA THR A 467 -6.89 -18.13 13.48
C THR A 467 -7.50 -17.32 12.34
N PRO A 468 -6.83 -17.22 11.18
CA PRO A 468 -7.42 -16.66 9.97
C PRO A 468 -8.74 -17.34 9.62
N ALA A 469 -9.69 -16.58 9.08
CA ALA A 469 -10.97 -17.11 8.63
C ALA A 469 -10.82 -17.89 7.31
N ASN A 470 -9.84 -17.51 6.47
CA ASN A 470 -9.47 -18.20 5.24
C ASN A 470 -10.65 -18.39 4.27
N THR A 471 -11.46 -17.35 4.12
CA THR A 471 -12.58 -17.28 3.19
C THR A 471 -12.25 -16.34 2.03
N GLY A 472 -13.03 -16.42 0.95
CA GLY A 472 -12.86 -15.51 -0.19
C GLY A 472 -13.02 -14.03 0.16
N SER A 473 -13.71 -13.67 1.25
CA SER A 473 -13.98 -12.28 1.66
C SER A 473 -13.17 -11.83 2.88
N SER A 474 -12.26 -12.67 3.41
CA SER A 474 -11.53 -12.35 4.64
C SER A 474 -10.12 -11.83 4.40
N TYR A 475 -9.72 -11.54 3.15
CA TYR A 475 -8.37 -11.06 2.80
C TYR A 475 -7.88 -9.98 3.78
N PHE A 476 -8.65 -8.91 3.96
CA PHE A 476 -8.23 -7.74 4.72
C PHE A 476 -8.06 -8.07 6.21
N THR A 477 -9.00 -8.83 6.77
CA THR A 477 -8.91 -9.29 8.16
C THR A 477 -7.74 -10.24 8.38
N ASP A 478 -7.53 -11.20 7.48
CA ASP A 478 -6.56 -12.27 7.64
C ASP A 478 -5.12 -11.78 7.40
N ILE A 479 -4.90 -10.88 6.44
CA ILE A 479 -3.56 -10.31 6.19
C ILE A 479 -3.12 -9.39 7.33
N LEU A 480 -4.01 -8.52 7.82
CA LEU A 480 -3.72 -7.67 8.98
C LEU A 480 -3.56 -8.50 10.25
N MET A 481 -4.29 -9.61 10.41
CA MET A 481 -4.05 -10.53 11.49
C MET A 481 -2.63 -11.09 11.47
N GLY A 482 -2.09 -11.45 10.29
CA GLY A 482 -0.70 -11.85 10.13
C GLY A 482 0.29 -10.77 10.57
N ILE A 483 0.06 -9.54 10.13
CA ILE A 483 0.88 -8.37 10.47
C ILE A 483 0.86 -8.08 11.99
N TYR A 484 -0.34 -8.02 12.59
CA TYR A 484 -0.49 -7.81 14.04
C TYR A 484 0.11 -8.96 14.85
N SER A 485 -0.08 -10.22 14.41
CA SER A 485 0.52 -11.39 15.05
C SER A 485 2.05 -11.27 15.09
N ALA A 486 2.64 -10.91 13.95
CA ALA A 486 4.08 -10.73 13.82
C ALA A 486 4.63 -9.63 14.74
N LEU A 487 3.94 -8.49 14.88
CA LEU A 487 4.38 -7.43 15.78
C LEU A 487 4.20 -7.81 17.26
N LEU A 488 3.03 -8.31 17.66
CA LEU A 488 2.73 -8.70 19.05
C LEU A 488 3.65 -9.82 19.56
N ASN A 489 4.08 -10.70 18.66
CA ASN A 489 4.91 -11.86 18.98
C ASN A 489 6.41 -11.65 18.68
N GLY A 490 6.83 -10.41 18.46
CA GLY A 490 8.24 -10.02 18.39
C GLY A 490 8.97 -10.41 17.10
N ASN A 491 8.22 -10.72 16.04
CA ASN A 491 8.76 -11.13 14.75
C ASN A 491 9.20 -9.95 13.87
N PHE A 492 8.82 -8.72 14.24
CA PHE A 492 9.25 -7.48 13.60
C PHE A 492 10.71 -7.16 13.99
N VAL A 493 11.67 -8.00 13.60
CA VAL A 493 13.08 -7.83 13.95
C VAL A 493 13.73 -6.74 13.10
N ARG A 494 14.38 -5.78 13.74
CA ARG A 494 15.11 -4.70 13.05
C ARG A 494 16.45 -5.25 12.52
N PRO A 495 16.77 -5.10 11.22
CA PRO A 495 17.90 -5.80 10.60
C PRO A 495 19.27 -5.08 10.71
N PHE A 496 19.40 -3.96 11.45
CA PHE A 496 20.64 -3.16 11.51
C PHE A 496 20.86 -2.45 12.84
#